data_AF-A0A3C2E201-F1
#
_entry.id   AF-A0A3C2E201-F1
#
_cell.length_a   1.000
_cell.length_b   1.000
_cell.length_c   1.000
_cell.angle_alpha   90.00
_cell.angle_beta   90.00
_cell.angle_gamma   90.00
#
_symmetry.space_group_name_H-M   'P 1'
#
loop_
_entity.id
_entity.type
_entity.pdbx_description
1 polymer ?
#
loop_
_entity_poly.entity_id
_entity_poly.type
_entity_poly.pdbx_seq_one_letter_code
_entity_poly.pdbx_strand_id
1 'polypeptide(L)'
;MARLANYAEFWPHYLREHARPETRISHYIGSILAIGVLIWALVTQTWWALILVPVSGYFFAWISHAFMERNKPATFTHPLWSLISDYRMLWSAITGKLPGELRKAGVTPAEAGESPAP
;
A
#
# COMPACT_ATOMS: atom_id res chain seq x y z
N MET A 1 -18.29 1.95 -3.13
CA MET A 1 -17.65 1.28 -4.27
C MET A 1 -18.24 -0.12 -4.41
N ALA A 2 -18.42 -0.61 -5.63
CA ALA A 2 -18.86 -1.98 -5.86
C ALA A 2 -17.73 -2.96 -5.46
N ARG A 3 -18.10 -4.12 -4.92
CA ARG A 3 -17.13 -5.17 -4.58
C ARG A 3 -16.55 -5.76 -5.86
N LEU A 4 -15.26 -5.52 -6.12
CA LEU A 4 -14.56 -6.14 -7.26
C LEU A 4 -14.55 -7.67 -7.14
N ALA A 5 -14.69 -8.36 -8.28
CA ALA A 5 -14.97 -9.80 -8.31
C ALA A 5 -13.71 -10.65 -8.12
N ASN A 6 -12.54 -10.12 -8.47
CA ASN A 6 -11.27 -10.83 -8.36
C ASN A 6 -10.08 -9.87 -8.15
N TYR A 7 -8.93 -10.43 -7.77
CA TYR A 7 -7.72 -9.66 -7.49
C TYR A 7 -7.13 -8.98 -8.74
N ALA A 8 -7.34 -9.54 -9.94
CA ALA A 8 -6.84 -8.96 -11.18
C ALA A 8 -7.55 -7.64 -11.52
N GLU A 9 -8.83 -7.49 -11.17
CA GLU A 9 -9.55 -6.22 -11.22
C GLU A 9 -9.17 -5.28 -10.07
N PHE A 10 -8.92 -5.84 -8.88
CA PHE A 10 -8.55 -5.07 -7.69
C PHE A 10 -7.20 -4.37 -7.83
N TRP A 11 -6.19 -5.06 -8.38
CA TRP A 11 -4.83 -4.51 -8.43
C TRP A 11 -4.73 -3.17 -9.20
N PRO A 12 -5.25 -3.04 -10.44
CA PRO A 12 -5.27 -1.75 -11.14
C PRO A 12 -6.07 -0.67 -10.39
N HIS A 13 -7.17 -1.05 -9.73
CA HIS A 13 -7.95 -0.10 -8.93
C HIS A 13 -7.16 0.41 -7.73
N TYR A 14 -6.53 -0.50 -6.98
CA TYR A 14 -5.65 -0.17 -5.86
C TYR A 14 -4.52 0.77 -6.30
N LEU A 15 -3.85 0.49 -7.42
CA LEU A 15 -2.77 1.35 -7.92
C LEU A 15 -3.24 2.76 -8.30
N ARG A 16 -4.46 2.91 -8.83
CA ARG A 16 -5.04 4.24 -9.10
C ARG A 16 -5.35 5.01 -7.83
N GLU A 17 -5.79 4.32 -6.77
CA GLU A 17 -5.93 4.96 -5.46
C GLU A 17 -4.57 5.40 -4.91
N HIS A 18 -3.49 4.68 -5.23
CA HIS A 18 -2.12 4.99 -4.79
C HIS A 18 -1.30 5.71 -5.88
N ALA A 19 -1.97 6.47 -6.75
CA ALA A 19 -1.33 7.17 -7.85
C ALA A 19 -0.36 8.25 -7.36
N ARG A 20 -0.57 8.82 -6.19
CA ARG A 20 0.27 9.91 -5.65
C ARG A 20 1.49 9.36 -4.88
N PRO A 21 2.70 9.93 -5.09
CA PRO A 21 3.90 9.53 -4.34
C PRO A 21 3.73 9.59 -2.82
N GLU A 22 3.06 10.62 -2.31
CA GLU A 22 2.91 10.85 -0.87
C GLU A 22 2.10 9.72 -0.22
N THR A 23 1.04 9.27 -0.89
CA THR A 23 0.25 8.11 -0.47
C THR A 23 1.15 6.86 -0.41
N ARG A 24 1.88 6.59 -1.49
CA ARG A 24 2.75 5.40 -1.56
C ARG A 24 3.80 5.39 -0.47
N ILE A 25 4.46 6.53 -0.22
CA ILE A 25 5.48 6.67 0.82
C ILE A 25 4.89 6.33 2.21
N SER A 26 3.69 6.83 2.52
CA SER A 26 3.03 6.52 3.79
C SER A 26 2.80 5.01 3.95
N HIS A 27 2.37 4.34 2.89
CA HIS A 27 2.16 2.89 2.89
C HIS A 27 3.49 2.12 3.02
N TYR A 28 4.55 2.57 2.34
CA TYR A 28 5.87 1.94 2.46
C TYR A 28 6.41 2.00 3.88
N ILE A 29 6.29 3.15 4.54
CA ILE A 29 6.70 3.32 5.94
C ILE A 29 5.91 2.35 6.83
N GLY A 30 4.59 2.30 6.67
CA GLY A 30 3.73 1.39 7.41
C GLY A 30 4.10 -0.09 7.23
N SER A 31 4.28 -0.53 5.98
CA SER A 31 4.65 -1.92 5.64
C SER A 31 6.03 -2.30 6.18
N ILE A 32 7.03 -1.42 6.08
CA ILE A 32 8.39 -1.68 6.58
C ILE A 32 8.39 -1.77 8.11
N LEU A 33 7.68 -0.86 8.79
CA LEU A 33 7.54 -0.91 10.25
C LEU A 33 6.84 -2.18 10.73
N ALA A 34 5.76 -2.59 10.04
CA ALA A 34 5.05 -3.83 10.37
C ALA A 34 5.97 -5.06 10.26
N ILE A 35 6.80 -5.13 9.19
CA ILE A 35 7.81 -6.19 9.04
C ILE A 35 8.86 -6.11 10.16
N GLY A 36 9.37 -4.91 10.47
CA GLY A 36 10.37 -4.71 11.52
C GLY A 36 9.88 -5.16 12.90
N VAL A 37 8.64 -4.79 13.26
CA VAL A 37 7.98 -5.22 14.49
C VAL A 37 7.79 -6.73 14.53
N LEU A 38 7.37 -7.35 13.41
CA LEU A 38 7.22 -8.80 13.32
C LEU A 38 8.55 -9.52 13.56
N ILE A 39 9.61 -9.10 12.86
CA ILE A 39 10.96 -9.69 13.02
C ILE A 39 11.43 -9.53 14.46
N TRP A 40 11.29 -8.33 15.03
CA TRP A 40 11.66 -8.06 16.41
C TRP A 40 10.93 -8.98 17.39
N ALA A 41 9.60 -9.08 17.28
CA ALA A 41 8.77 -9.92 18.15
C ALA A 41 9.16 -11.41 18.06
N LEU A 42 9.50 -11.90 16.87
CA LEU A 42 9.95 -13.28 16.67
C LEU A 42 11.34 -13.52 17.29
N VAL A 43 12.28 -12.60 17.12
CA VAL A 43 13.65 -12.70 17.66
C VAL A 43 13.66 -12.62 19.19
N THR A 44 12.88 -11.71 19.77
CA THR A 44 12.83 -11.51 21.23
C THR A 44 11.76 -12.37 21.91
N GLN A 45 11.02 -13.18 21.14
CA GLN A 45 9.86 -13.97 21.61
C GLN A 45 8.82 -13.12 22.36
N THR A 46 8.73 -11.84 22.01
CA THR A 46 7.82 -10.90 22.65
C THR A 46 6.45 -11.00 21.97
N TRP A 47 5.72 -12.07 22.25
CA TRP A 47 4.49 -12.43 21.53
C TRP A 47 3.37 -11.38 21.61
N TRP A 48 3.30 -10.61 22.70
CA TRP A 48 2.31 -9.52 22.81
C TRP A 48 2.52 -8.45 21.74
N ALA A 49 3.76 -8.27 21.26
CA ALA A 49 4.08 -7.27 20.23
C ALA A 49 3.52 -7.62 18.85
N LEU A 50 3.03 -8.83 18.64
CA LEU A 50 2.33 -9.19 17.40
C LEU A 50 1.06 -8.34 17.20
N ILE A 51 0.46 -7.77 18.26
CA ILE A 51 -0.64 -6.82 18.13
C ILE A 51 -0.21 -5.51 17.45
N LEU A 52 1.07 -5.15 17.56
CA LEU A 52 1.60 -3.93 16.96
C LEU A 52 1.77 -4.04 15.43
N VAL A 53 1.75 -5.27 14.87
CA VAL A 53 1.83 -5.51 13.42
C VAL A 53 0.58 -4.97 12.68
N PRO A 54 -0.67 -5.38 13.02
CA PRO A 54 -1.83 -4.76 12.42
C PRO A 54 -1.99 -3.30 12.86
N VAL A 55 -1.64 -2.93 14.09
CA VAL A 55 -1.75 -1.53 14.54
C VAL A 55 -0.87 -0.62 13.70
N SER A 56 0.39 -0.99 13.44
CA SER A 56 1.27 -0.21 12.56
C SER A 56 0.74 -0.15 11.12
N GLY A 57 0.32 -1.27 10.55
CA GLY A 57 -0.27 -1.30 9.20
C GLY A 57 -1.53 -0.42 9.07
N TYR A 58 -2.48 -0.56 9.98
CA TYR A 58 -3.74 0.20 9.96
C TYR A 58 -3.53 1.68 10.32
N PHE A 59 -2.64 2.02 11.24
CA PHE A 59 -2.38 3.39 11.67
C PHE A 59 -1.83 4.25 10.53
N PHE A 60 -0.82 3.77 9.81
CA PHE A 60 -0.20 4.53 8.71
C PHE A 60 -1.06 4.54 7.43
N ALA A 61 -1.83 3.48 7.16
CA ALA A 61 -2.80 3.47 6.06
C ALA A 61 -3.97 4.44 6.33
N TRP A 62 -4.46 4.53 7.58
CA TRP A 62 -5.53 5.46 7.94
C TRP A 62 -5.08 6.93 7.94
N ILE A 63 -3.85 7.24 8.35
CA ILE A 63 -3.32 8.61 8.26
C ILE A 63 -3.23 9.06 6.79
N SER A 64 -2.77 8.20 5.89
CA SER A 64 -2.68 8.49 4.45
C SER A 64 -4.04 8.85 3.85
N HIS A 65 -5.05 7.99 4.03
CA HIS A 65 -6.38 8.23 3.46
C HIS A 65 -7.14 9.37 4.15
N ALA A 66 -7.00 9.53 5.48
CA ALA A 66 -7.72 10.56 6.23
C ALA A 66 -7.17 11.98 5.99
N PHE A 67 -5.84 12.13 5.85
CA PHE A 67 -5.20 13.45 5.75
C PHE A 67 -4.78 13.83 4.33
N MET A 68 -4.40 12.88 3.46
CA MET A 68 -3.91 13.20 2.11
C MET A 68 -4.95 13.02 1.00
N GLU A 69 -5.82 12.00 1.09
CA GLU A 69 -6.74 11.67 -0.01
C GLU A 69 -8.20 12.04 0.24
N ARG A 70 -8.63 12.15 1.50
CA ARG A 70 -10.04 12.37 1.90
C ARG A 70 -11.03 11.41 1.21
N ASN A 71 -10.62 10.17 0.96
CA ASN A 71 -11.47 9.10 0.43
C ASN A 71 -11.71 8.02 1.51
N LYS A 72 -12.66 7.12 1.26
CA LYS A 72 -12.88 5.96 2.13
C LYS A 72 -11.91 4.85 1.72
N PRO A 73 -11.06 4.33 2.63
CA PRO A 73 -10.09 3.28 2.31
C PRO A 73 -10.74 2.05 1.68
N ALA A 74 -10.19 1.54 0.57
CA ALA A 74 -10.59 0.27 -0.02
C ALA A 74 -10.42 -0.92 0.94
N THR A 75 -9.59 -0.78 1.98
CA THR A 75 -9.44 -1.75 3.09
C THR A 75 -10.76 -2.12 3.75
N PHE A 76 -11.75 -1.21 3.77
CA PHE A 76 -13.09 -1.51 4.30
C PHE A 76 -13.92 -2.45 3.40
N THR A 77 -13.52 -2.63 2.15
CA THR A 77 -14.20 -3.50 1.19
C THR A 77 -13.45 -4.80 0.93
N HIS A 78 -12.11 -4.76 0.90
CA HIS A 78 -11.25 -5.92 0.61
C HIS A 78 -9.97 -5.90 1.47
N PRO A 79 -10.05 -6.22 2.78
CA PRO A 79 -8.94 -6.04 3.71
C PRO A 79 -7.72 -6.91 3.36
N LEU A 80 -7.94 -8.18 2.99
CA LEU A 80 -6.85 -9.08 2.61
C LEU A 80 -6.17 -8.68 1.29
N TRP A 81 -6.95 -8.27 0.29
CA TRP A 81 -6.38 -7.82 -0.98
C TRP A 81 -5.62 -6.50 -0.83
N SER A 82 -6.09 -5.61 0.05
CA SER A 82 -5.39 -4.35 0.35
C SER A 82 -4.03 -4.63 0.98
N LEU A 83 -3.97 -5.52 1.99
CA LEU A 83 -2.71 -5.92 2.63
C LEU A 83 -1.74 -6.56 1.62
N ILE A 84 -2.22 -7.50 0.80
CA ILE A 84 -1.40 -8.14 -0.25
C ILE A 84 -0.88 -7.09 -1.23
N SER A 85 -1.72 -6.12 -1.60
CA SER A 85 -1.36 -5.05 -2.53
C SER A 85 -0.35 -4.07 -1.94
N ASP A 86 -0.39 -3.76 -0.63
CA ASP A 86 0.64 -2.93 0.03
C ASP A 86 2.03 -3.53 -0.15
N TYR A 87 2.18 -4.82 0.16
CA TYR A 87 3.47 -5.51 0.00
C TYR A 87 3.84 -5.72 -1.48
N ARG A 88 2.87 -5.99 -2.36
CA ARG A 88 3.13 -6.09 -3.81
C ARG A 88 3.60 -4.75 -4.38
N MET A 89 3.01 -3.64 -3.96
CA MET A 89 3.40 -2.30 -4.36
C MET A 89 4.79 -1.95 -3.84
N LEU A 90 5.07 -2.22 -2.57
CA LEU A 90 6.41 -2.05 -1.98
C LEU A 90 7.47 -2.85 -2.74
N TRP A 91 7.19 -4.13 -3.00
CA TRP A 91 8.09 -4.99 -3.77
C TRP A 91 8.32 -4.49 -5.19
N SER A 92 7.25 -4.04 -5.86
CA SER A 92 7.34 -3.48 -7.21
C SER A 92 8.17 -2.20 -7.23
N ALA A 93 8.12 -1.39 -6.16
CA ALA A 93 8.95 -0.20 -6.01
C ALA A 93 10.42 -0.57 -5.85
N ILE A 94 10.74 -1.48 -4.93
CA ILE A 94 12.11 -1.93 -4.66
C ILE A 94 12.74 -2.61 -5.88
N THR A 95 11.95 -3.34 -6.66
CA THR A 95 12.42 -4.03 -7.88
C THR A 95 12.39 -3.16 -9.14
N GLY A 96 12.01 -1.88 -9.04
CA GLY A 96 11.95 -0.94 -10.17
C GLY A 96 10.82 -1.21 -11.18
N LYS A 97 9.87 -2.09 -10.85
CA LYS A 97 8.75 -2.48 -11.72
C LYS A 97 7.52 -1.60 -11.58
N LEU A 98 7.42 -0.84 -10.49
CA LEU A 98 6.24 -0.03 -10.15
C LEU A 98 5.83 0.97 -11.24
N PRO A 99 6.74 1.73 -11.88
CA PRO A 99 6.35 2.67 -12.95
C PRO A 99 5.59 1.97 -14.09
N GLY A 100 6.01 0.75 -14.45
CA GLY A 100 5.34 -0.06 -15.47
C GLY A 100 3.96 -0.54 -15.03
N GLU A 101 3.81 -0.92 -13.76
CA GLU A 101 2.51 -1.34 -13.21
C GLU A 101 1.53 -0.16 -13.08
N LEU A 102 1.99 1.03 -12.70
CA LEU A 102 1.19 2.25 -12.65
C LEU A 102 0.66 2.62 -14.04
N ARG A 103 1.52 2.57 -15.07
CA ARG A 103 1.10 2.83 -16.46
C ARG A 103 0.06 1.82 -16.95
N LYS A 104 0.24 0.52 -16.67
CA LYS A 104 -0.76 -0.52 -16.99
C LYS A 104 -2.10 -0.28 -16.27
N ALA A 105 -2.06 0.32 -15.08
CA ALA A 105 -3.25 0.68 -14.32
C ALA A 105 -3.93 1.97 -14.82
N GLY A 106 -3.34 2.66 -15.79
CA GLY A 106 -3.83 3.91 -16.38
C GLY A 106 -3.40 5.16 -15.61
N VAL A 107 -2.41 5.08 -14.71
CA VAL A 107 -1.87 6.24 -14.00
C VAL A 107 -0.85 6.94 -14.89
N THR A 108 -1.04 8.23 -15.11
CA THR A 108 -0.13 9.05 -15.92
C THR A 108 1.16 9.38 -15.15
N PRO A 109 2.29 9.69 -15.82
CA PRO A 109 3.51 10.13 -15.14
C PRO A 109 3.31 11.36 -14.26
N ALA A 110 2.48 12.31 -14.71
CA ALA A 110 2.13 13.50 -13.95
C ALA A 110 1.40 13.17 -12.64
N GLU A 111 0.41 12.26 -12.67
CA GLU A 111 -0.27 11.78 -11.47
C GLU A 111 0.67 10.97 -10.57
N ALA A 112 1.56 10.18 -11.19
CA ALA A 112 2.55 9.36 -10.51
C ALA A 112 3.66 10.17 -9.81
N GLY A 113 3.77 11.48 -10.07
CA GLY A 113 4.90 12.30 -9.66
C GLY A 113 6.22 11.91 -10.32
N GLU A 114 6.15 11.22 -11.46
CA GLU A 114 7.30 10.83 -12.27
C GLU A 114 7.54 11.89 -13.36
N SER A 115 8.81 12.23 -13.61
CA SER A 115 9.16 12.99 -14.80
C SER A 115 8.79 12.17 -16.05
N PRO A 116 8.23 12.79 -17.10
CA PRO A 116 7.96 12.09 -18.34
C PRO A 116 9.24 11.43 -18.84
N ALA A 117 9.12 10.17 -19.31
CA ALA A 117 10.25 9.51 -19.95
C ALA A 117 10.73 10.37 -21.14
N PRO A 118 12.05 10.45 -21.38
CA PRO A 118 12.62 11.21 -22.49
C PRO A 118 12.13 10.70 -23.86
#